data_AF-A0AAV8XB90-F1
#
_entry.id   AF-A0AAV8XB90-F1
#
_cell.length_a   1.000
_cell.length_b   1.000
_cell.length_c   1.000
_cell.angle_alpha   90.00
_cell.angle_beta   90.00
_cell.angle_gamma   90.00
#
_symmetry.space_group_name_H-M   'P 1'
#
loop_
_entity.id
_entity.type
_entity.pdbx_description
1 polymer ?
#
loop_
_entity_poly.entity_id
_entity_poly.type
_entity_poly.pdbx_seq_one_letter_code
_entity_poly.pdbx_strand_id
1 'polypeptide(L)' 'MAPHGKCCGDANHQHETEEIGIHYSLYTKINKDNLQCLNEVTEGSGKTVFKTWEERLNFDIVRLEKIIII' A
#
# COMPACT_ATOMS: atom_id res chain seq x y z
N MET A 1 -24.36 -5.85 -18.27
CA MET A 1 -23.29 -5.09 -17.57
C MET A 1 -23.96 -4.03 -16.72
N ALA A 2 -23.98 -4.19 -15.40
CA ALA A 2 -24.53 -3.20 -14.48
C ALA A 2 -23.51 -2.06 -14.28
N PRO A 3 -23.94 -0.79 -14.19
CA PRO A 3 -23.03 0.33 -14.02
C PRO A 3 -22.53 0.38 -12.58
N HIS A 4 -21.26 0.06 -12.35
CA HIS A 4 -20.56 0.34 -11.10
C HIS A 4 -20.18 1.82 -11.06
N GLY A 5 -21.00 2.66 -10.41
CA GLY A 5 -20.68 4.08 -10.30
C GLY A 5 -21.62 4.92 -9.43
N LYS A 6 -22.41 4.31 -8.54
CA LYS A 6 -23.35 5.05 -7.70
C LYS A 6 -23.33 4.56 -6.25
N CYS A 7 -22.22 4.85 -5.57
CA CYS A 7 -22.16 4.83 -4.12
C CYS A 7 -22.22 6.30 -3.67
N CYS A 8 -23.41 6.88 -3.56
CA CYS A 8 -23.71 8.18 -2.91
C CYS A 8 -25.22 8.49 -3.12
N GLY A 9 -26.06 8.18 -2.13
CA GLY A 9 -27.49 8.46 -2.21
C GLY A 9 -28.25 8.40 -0.87
N ASP A 10 -27.52 8.35 0.25
CA ASP A 10 -28.12 8.39 1.59
C ASP A 10 -27.68 9.68 2.29
N ALA A 11 -28.65 10.45 2.79
CA ALA A 11 -28.41 11.70 3.51
C ALA A 11 -27.77 11.48 4.90
N ASN A 12 -27.69 10.22 5.37
CA ASN A 12 -26.99 9.81 6.59
C ASN A 12 -25.63 9.17 6.32
N HIS A 13 -25.12 9.19 5.08
CA HIS A 13 -23.76 8.79 4.80
C HIS A 13 -22.81 9.90 5.28
N GLN A 14 -22.54 9.91 6.59
CA GLN A 14 -21.41 10.65 7.14
C GLN A 14 -20.16 10.03 6.52
N HIS A 15 -19.64 10.67 5.47
CA HIS A 15 -18.25 10.51 5.10
C HIS A 15 -17.47 11.02 6.31
N GLU A 16 -17.10 10.11 7.20
CA GLU A 16 -16.22 10.40 8.33
C GLU A 16 -15.09 11.28 7.78
N THR A 17 -15.09 12.50 8.29
CA THR A 17 -14.27 13.61 7.82
C THR A 17 -12.82 13.22 8.00
N GLU A 18 -12.15 13.02 6.87
CA GLU A 18 -10.70 13.09 6.64
C GLU A 18 -9.83 12.15 7.51
N GLU A 19 -9.02 11.33 6.83
CA GLU A 19 -7.90 10.54 7.38
C GLU A 19 -8.15 9.17 8.01
N ILE A 20 -9.33 8.56 7.89
CA ILE A 20 -9.52 7.13 8.29
C ILE A 20 -8.48 6.23 7.60
N GLY A 21 -8.21 6.46 6.31
CA GLY A 21 -7.22 5.68 5.55
C GLY A 21 -5.79 5.75 6.10
N ILE A 22 -5.43 6.82 6.81
CA ILE A 22 -4.10 7.00 7.43
C ILE A 22 -4.09 6.31 8.79
N HIS A 23 -5.13 6.49 9.60
CA HIS A 23 -5.26 5.88 10.92
C HIS A 23 -5.29 4.34 10.88
N TYR A 24 -5.83 3.76 9.81
CA TYR A 24 -5.90 2.30 9.62
C TYR A 24 -4.81 1.75 8.67
N SER A 25 -3.77 2.53 8.38
CA SER A 25 -2.69 2.08 7.50
C SER A 25 -1.93 0.89 8.10
N LEU A 26 -2.08 -0.27 7.47
CA LEU A 26 -1.37 -1.51 7.83
C LEU A 26 0.16 -1.34 7.73
N TYR A 27 0.63 -0.39 6.93
CA TYR A 27 2.04 -0.03 6.84
C TYR A 27 2.68 0.20 8.21
N THR A 28 1.96 0.85 9.12
CA THR A 28 2.44 1.15 10.48
C THR A 28 2.52 -0.09 11.39
N LYS A 29 1.90 -1.19 10.99
CA LYS A 29 1.79 -2.44 11.77
C LYS A 29 2.77 -3.52 11.31
N ILE A 30 3.46 -3.32 10.19
CA ILE A 30 4.41 -4.28 9.64
C ILE A 30 5.76 -4.11 10.36
N ASN A 31 6.24 -5.19 10.99
CA ASN A 31 7.60 -5.24 11.52
C ASN A 31 8.59 -5.52 10.38
N LYS A 32 9.21 -4.46 9.83
CA LYS A 32 10.18 -4.56 8.74
C LYS A 32 11.54 -5.12 9.17
N ASP A 33 11.86 -5.10 10.47
CA ASP A 33 13.14 -5.60 10.96
C ASP A 33 13.19 -7.12 10.89
N ASN A 34 12.08 -7.79 11.23
CA ASN A 34 11.93 -9.24 11.23
C ASN A 34 11.19 -9.78 9.98
N LEU A 35 11.23 -9.05 8.86
CA LEU A 35 10.65 -9.51 7.61
C LEU A 35 11.60 -10.51 6.94
N GLN A 36 11.07 -11.68 6.58
CA GLN A 36 11.79 -12.67 5.76
C GLN A 36 11.10 -12.78 4.40
N CYS A 37 11.86 -12.53 3.34
CA CYS A 37 11.40 -12.69 1.97
C CYS A 37 12.16 -13.86 1.33
N LEU A 38 11.41 -14.76 0.69
CA LEU A 38 11.98 -15.91 0.01
C LEU A 38 12.23 -15.55 -1.45
N ASN A 39 13.32 -16.06 -2.01
CA ASN A 39 13.69 -15.86 -3.41
C ASN A 39 13.95 -14.39 -3.79
N GLU A 40 14.46 -13.60 -2.85
CA GLU A 40 14.94 -12.25 -3.17
C GLU A 40 16.17 -12.31 -4.07
N VAL A 41 16.18 -11.49 -5.12
CA VAL A 41 17.36 -11.33 -6.00
C VAL A 41 18.49 -10.62 -5.25
N THR A 42 18.14 -9.67 -4.39
CA THR A 42 19.04 -8.90 -3.53
C THR A 42 18.51 -8.95 -2.11
N GLU A 43 19.37 -9.32 -1.16
CA GLU A 43 19.00 -9.45 0.26
C GLU A 43 18.41 -8.14 0.79
N GLY A 44 17.20 -8.21 1.36
CA GLY A 44 16.53 -7.06 1.94
C GLY A 44 15.73 -6.20 0.94
N SER A 45 15.78 -6.52 -0.36
CA SER A 45 15.03 -5.80 -1.40
C SER A 45 13.51 -5.84 -1.17
N GLY A 46 12.98 -6.93 -0.61
CA GLY A 46 11.55 -7.10 -0.30
C GLY A 46 11.02 -6.10 0.74
N LYS A 47 11.89 -5.55 1.60
CA LYS A 47 11.50 -4.50 2.57
C LYS A 47 11.12 -3.19 1.87
N THR A 48 11.67 -2.93 0.69
CA THR A 48 11.47 -1.69 -0.08
C THR A 48 10.15 -1.64 -0.85
N VAL A 49 9.46 -2.78 -0.96
CA VAL A 49 8.16 -2.90 -1.63
C VAL A 49 7.05 -2.27 -0.78
N PHE A 50 7.16 -2.35 0.55
CA PHE A 50 6.20 -1.75 1.46
C PHE A 50 6.41 -0.24 1.51
N LYS A 51 5.38 0.51 1.11
CA LYS A 51 5.36 1.99 1.07
C LYS A 51 4.12 2.55 1.75
N THR A 52 4.22 3.80 2.19
CA THR A 52 3.03 4.54 2.61
C THR A 52 2.15 4.87 1.41
N TRP A 53 0.92 5.34 1.67
CA TRP A 53 -0.02 5.69 0.62
C TRP A 53 0.48 6.83 -0.28
N GLU A 54 1.19 7.79 0.30
CA GLU A 54 1.78 8.96 -0.37
C GLU A 54 2.88 8.53 -1.35
N GLU A 55 3.68 7.55 -0.96
CA GLU A 55 4.81 7.04 -1.73
C GLU A 55 4.42 5.94 -2.72
N ARG A 56 3.14 5.57 -2.82
CA ARG A 56 2.68 4.45 -3.66
C ARG A 56 3.10 4.58 -5.15
N LEU A 57 3.30 5.82 -5.62
CA LEU A 57 3.72 6.13 -7.01
C LEU A 57 5.21 6.44 -7.14
N ASN A 58 5.99 6.41 -6.04
CA ASN A 58 7.43 6.59 -6.10
C ASN A 58 8.08 5.27 -6.56
N PHE A 59 8.55 5.21 -7.81
CA PHE A 59 9.19 4.02 -8.36
C PHE A 59 10.72 4.04 -8.30
N ASP A 60 11.31 5.14 -7.83
CA ASP A 60 12.76 5.32 -7.85
C ASP A 60 13.47 4.28 -6.97
N ILE A 61 12.84 3.93 -5.84
CA ILE A 61 13.37 2.99 -4.85
C ILE A 61 13.34 1.54 -5.37
N VAL A 62 12.31 1.16 -6.14
CA VAL A 62 12.09 -0.23 -6.62
C VAL A 62 12.82 -0.49 -7.94
N ARG A 63 13.29 0.57 -8.61
CA ARG A 63 13.91 0.50 -9.93
C ARG A 63 15.44 0.31 -9.87
N LEU A 64 16.05 0.61 -8.73
CA LEU A 64 17.48 0.38 -8.49
C LEU A 64 17.80 -1.09 -8.17
N GLU A 65 16.86 -1.80 -7.55
CA GLU A 65 16.97 -3.23 -7.28
C GLU A 65 15.84 -3.92 -8.04
N LYS A 66 16.15 -4.69 -9.09
CA LYS A 66 15.15 -5.40 -9.91
C LYS A 66 14.35 -6.39 -9.05
N ILE A 67 13.32 -5.91 -8.36
CA ILE A 67 12.37 -6.73 -7.61
C ILE A 67 11.46 -7.39 -8.65
N ILE A 68 11.79 -8.63 -9.00
CA ILE A 68 10.97 -9.47 -9.88
C ILE A 68 9.78 -9.95 -9.05
N ILE A 69 8.63 -9.28 -9.19
CA ILE A 69 7.34 -9.84 -8.80
C ILE A 69 6.92 -10.76 -9.96
N ILE A 70 7.19 -12.06 -9.82
CA ILE A 70 6.71 -13.13 -10.72
C ILE A 70 5.25 -13.46 -10.42
#